data_AF-A0A2D6G751-F1
#
_entry.id   AF-A0A2D6G751-F1
#
_cell.length_a   1.000
_cell.length_b   1.000
_cell.length_c   1.000
_cell.angle_alpha   90.00
_cell.angle_beta   90.00
_cell.angle_gamma   90.00
#
_symmetry.space_group_name_H-M   'P 1'
#
loop_
_entity.id
_entity.type
_entity.pdbx_description
1 polymer ?
#
loop_
_entity_poly.entity_id
_entity_poly.type
_entity_poly.pdbx_seq_one_letter_code
_entity_poly.pdbx_strand_id
1 'polypeptide(L)'
;MEINLALRERVNEIKKLIKNGYKGLAGEKFFELNLLAKRADKDHLDTVLFEDINKLRSEIEINEVKGKLKEVEKKKRKLIKIDDFSGICGLMKDQQFDEANKRFHERKE
;
A
#
# COMPACT_ATOMS: atom_id res chain seq x y z
N MET A 1 26.72 -14.24 20.55
CA MET A 1 25.90 -15.39 20.15
C MET A 1 25.66 -15.33 18.64
N GLU A 2 25.93 -16.42 17.92
CA GLU A 2 25.96 -16.45 16.45
C GLU A 2 24.63 -16.06 15.81
N ILE A 3 23.49 -16.43 16.42
CA ILE A 3 22.18 -16.09 15.90
C ILE A 3 21.90 -14.56 15.91
N ASN A 4 22.41 -13.83 16.91
CA ASN A 4 22.28 -12.36 16.94
C ASN A 4 23.09 -11.68 15.83
N LEU A 5 24.28 -12.22 15.51
CA LEU A 5 25.09 -11.72 14.40
C LEU A 5 24.40 -11.97 13.05
N ALA A 6 23.93 -13.19 12.81
CA ALA A 6 23.24 -13.55 11.57
C ALA A 6 21.95 -12.72 11.36
N LEU A 7 21.18 -12.47 12.42
CA LEU A 7 19.97 -11.64 12.34
C LEU A 7 20.32 -10.17 12.09
N ARG A 8 21.39 -9.63 12.69
CA ARG A 8 21.86 -8.26 12.41
C ARG A 8 22.29 -8.08 10.96
N GLU A 9 22.99 -9.06 10.38
CA GLU A 9 23.38 -9.02 8.97
C GLU A 9 22.16 -8.95 8.05
N ARG A 10 21.15 -9.77 8.30
CA ARG A 10 19.88 -9.75 7.56
C ARG A 10 19.11 -8.44 7.73
N VAL A 11 19.06 -7.89 8.94
CA VAL A 11 18.48 -6.55 9.19
C VAL A 11 19.19 -5.50 8.32
N ASN A 12 20.52 -5.53 8.27
CA ASN A 12 21.30 -4.58 7.48
C ASN A 12 21.10 -4.75 5.97
N GLU A 13 20.97 -5.99 5.47
CA GLU A 13 20.60 -6.25 4.08
C GLU A 13 19.23 -5.65 3.74
N ILE A 14 18.22 -5.87 4.58
CA ILE A 14 16.87 -5.31 4.36
C ILE A 14 16.91 -3.78 4.37
N LYS A 15 17.63 -3.16 5.33
CA LYS A 15 17.83 -1.71 5.37
C LYS A 15 18.45 -1.18 4.06
N LYS A 16 19.44 -1.90 3.49
CA LYS A 16 20.03 -1.55 2.18
C LYS A 16 19.04 -1.69 1.03
N LEU A 17 18.24 -2.76 1.00
CA LEU A 17 17.21 -2.96 -0.03
C LEU A 17 16.19 -1.83 -0.03
N ILE A 18 15.72 -1.42 1.15
CA ILE A 18 14.79 -0.30 1.31
C ILE A 18 15.42 1.00 0.81
N LYS A 19 16.67 1.29 1.22
CA LYS A 19 17.42 2.49 0.79
C LYS A 19 17.60 2.55 -0.73
N ASN A 20 17.79 1.41 -1.37
CA ASN A 20 17.97 1.29 -2.82
C ASN A 20 16.64 1.21 -3.59
N GLY A 21 15.49 1.28 -2.91
CA GLY A 21 14.17 1.30 -3.53
C GLY A 21 13.59 -0.08 -3.89
N TYR A 22 14.26 -1.17 -3.54
CA TYR A 22 13.80 -2.55 -3.77
C TYR A 22 12.79 -3.01 -2.71
N LYS A 23 11.68 -2.25 -2.56
CA LYS A 23 10.73 -2.42 -1.46
C LYS A 23 9.99 -3.77 -1.46
N GLY A 24 9.68 -4.32 -2.63
CA GLY A 24 9.03 -5.65 -2.74
C GLY A 24 9.94 -6.77 -2.20
N LEU A 25 11.19 -6.80 -2.68
CA LEU A 25 12.20 -7.75 -2.22
C LEU A 25 12.55 -7.56 -0.73
N ALA A 26 12.57 -6.32 -0.25
CA ALA A 26 12.75 -6.03 1.18
C ALA A 26 11.62 -6.62 2.04
N GLY A 27 10.37 -6.57 1.56
CA GLY A 27 9.22 -7.18 2.22
C GLY A 27 9.33 -8.70 2.33
N GLU A 28 9.72 -9.36 1.23
CA GLU A 28 9.95 -10.82 1.21
C GLU A 28 11.07 -11.23 2.19
N LYS A 29 12.21 -10.55 2.14
CA LYS A 29 13.35 -10.80 3.04
C LYS A 29 13.02 -10.52 4.51
N PHE A 30 12.18 -9.51 4.77
CA PHE A 30 11.70 -9.24 6.11
C PHE A 30 10.78 -10.35 6.64
N PHE A 31 9.93 -10.95 5.80
CA PHE A 31 9.09 -12.07 6.21
C PHE A 31 9.94 -13.28 6.66
N GLU A 32 10.98 -13.60 5.89
CA GLU A 32 11.98 -14.62 6.27
C GLU A 32 12.66 -14.29 7.61
N LEU A 33 13.09 -13.04 7.80
CA LEU A 33 13.71 -12.57 9.05
C LEU A 33 12.74 -12.70 10.25
N ASN A 34 11.49 -12.30 10.08
CA ASN A 34 10.48 -12.34 11.14
C ASN A 34 10.15 -13.78 11.55
N LEU A 35 10.11 -14.73 10.62
CA LEU A 35 9.96 -16.15 10.92
C LEU A 35 11.13 -16.69 11.74
N LEU A 36 12.36 -16.30 11.40
CA LEU A 36 13.55 -16.70 12.16
C LEU A 36 13.59 -16.08 13.55
N ALA A 37 13.28 -14.78 13.66
CA ALA A 37 13.23 -14.08 14.94
C ALA A 37 12.15 -14.65 15.88
N LYS A 38 11.01 -15.12 15.35
CA LYS A 38 9.96 -15.79 16.14
C LYS A 38 10.37 -17.17 16.66
N ARG A 39 11.29 -17.85 15.98
CA ARG A 39 11.79 -19.18 16.35
C ARG A 39 13.00 -19.12 17.27
N ALA A 40 13.72 -18.00 17.28
CA ALA A 40 14.78 -17.76 18.25
C ALA A 40 14.18 -17.55 19.64
N ASP A 41 14.81 -18.13 20.65
CA ASP A 41 14.43 -17.92 22.03
C ASP A 41 14.60 -16.43 22.39
N LYS A 42 13.52 -15.81 22.87
CA LYS A 42 13.47 -14.36 23.14
C LYS A 42 14.47 -13.96 24.22
N ASP A 43 14.76 -14.86 25.16
CA ASP A 43 15.68 -14.60 26.27
C ASP A 43 17.15 -14.49 25.80
N HIS A 44 17.41 -14.93 24.57
CA HIS A 44 18.73 -14.91 23.96
C HIS A 44 18.85 -13.80 22.89
N LEU A 45 17.74 -13.22 22.43
CA LEU A 45 17.77 -12.14 21.46
C LEU A 45 18.17 -10.81 22.10
N ASP A 46 19.06 -10.10 21.45
CA ASP A 46 19.43 -8.75 21.85
C ASP A 46 18.21 -7.81 21.72
N THR A 47 17.91 -7.06 22.79
CA THR A 47 16.80 -6.11 22.84
C THR A 47 16.90 -5.06 21.73
N VAL A 48 18.11 -4.61 21.40
CA VAL A 48 18.34 -3.63 20.31
C VAL A 48 18.00 -4.24 18.95
N LEU A 49 18.32 -5.51 18.75
CA LEU A 49 17.99 -6.23 17.52
C LEU A 49 16.47 -6.42 17.39
N PHE A 50 15.78 -6.72 18.50
CA PHE A 50 14.33 -6.84 18.51
C PHE A 50 13.64 -5.51 18.15
N GLU A 51 14.11 -4.39 18.68
CA GLU A 51 13.63 -3.06 18.30
C GLU A 51 13.88 -2.75 16.81
N ASP A 52 15.04 -3.12 16.28
CA ASP A 52 15.38 -2.93 14.87
C ASP A 52 14.44 -3.72 13.94
N ILE A 53 14.10 -4.96 14.31
CA ILE A 53 13.13 -5.79 13.59
C ILE A 53 11.74 -5.13 13.61
N ASN A 54 11.31 -4.60 14.75
CA ASN A 54 10.02 -3.91 14.86
C ASN A 54 9.97 -2.60 14.05
N LYS A 55 11.07 -1.83 14.03
CA LYS A 55 11.17 -0.62 13.20
C LYS A 55 11.07 -0.95 11.71
N LEU A 56 11.76 -2.01 11.26
CA LEU A 56 11.66 -2.51 9.88
C LEU A 56 10.24 -2.93 9.52
N ARG A 57 9.52 -3.59 10.44
CA ARG A 57 8.12 -3.95 10.25
C ARG A 57 7.26 -2.73 9.96
N SER A 58 7.35 -1.72 10.82
CA SER A 58 6.57 -0.49 10.69
C SER A 58 6.88 0.23 9.37
N GLU A 59 8.15 0.28 8.96
CA GLU A 59 8.55 0.91 7.70
C GLU A 59 7.99 0.18 6.48
N ILE A 60 8.00 -1.15 6.48
CA ILE A 60 7.46 -1.96 5.38
C ILE A 60 5.93 -1.83 5.31
N GLU A 61 5.23 -1.95 6.44
CA GLU A 61 3.77 -1.81 6.52
C GLU A 61 3.31 -0.41 6.06
N ILE A 62 3.99 0.66 6.50
CA ILE A 62 3.71 2.04 6.07
C ILE A 62 3.91 2.19 4.55
N ASN A 63 4.97 1.60 4.00
CA ASN A 63 5.25 1.68 2.57
C ASN A 63 4.18 0.95 1.74
N GLU A 64 3.69 -0.20 2.20
CA GLU A 64 2.63 -0.95 1.53
C GLU A 64 1.29 -0.18 1.53
N VAL A 65 0.92 0.42 2.67
CA VAL A 65 -0.27 1.27 2.79
C VAL A 65 -0.19 2.49 1.87
N LYS A 66 0.98 3.16 1.81
CA LYS A 66 1.22 4.28 0.87
C LYS A 66 1.11 3.83 -0.59
N GLY A 67 1.56 2.62 -0.92
CA GLY A 67 1.39 2.02 -2.25
C GLY A 67 -0.08 1.84 -2.61
N LYS A 68 -0.85 1.19 -1.73
CA LYS A 68 -2.29 0.96 -1.91
C LYS A 68 -3.09 2.27 -2.01
N LEU A 69 -2.74 3.29 -1.21
CA LEU A 69 -3.36 4.63 -1.30
C LEU A 69 -3.14 5.28 -2.68
N LYS A 70 -1.92 5.21 -3.22
CA LYS A 70 -1.62 5.70 -4.58
C LYS A 70 -2.41 4.95 -5.65
N GLU A 71 -2.64 3.65 -5.49
CA GLU A 71 -3.49 2.89 -6.40
C GLU A 71 -4.97 3.28 -6.32
N VAL A 72 -5.49 3.51 -5.12
CA VAL A 72 -6.87 3.98 -4.91
C VAL A 72 -7.07 5.38 -5.49
N GLU A 73 -6.12 6.29 -5.30
CA GLU A 73 -6.14 7.62 -5.93
C GLU A 73 -6.10 7.54 -7.47
N LYS A 74 -5.31 6.61 -8.04
CA LYS A 74 -5.28 6.37 -9.49
C LYS A 74 -6.58 5.75 -10.00
N LYS A 75 -7.21 4.85 -9.24
CA LYS A 75 -8.50 4.21 -9.60
C LYS A 75 -9.67 5.19 -9.55
N LYS A 76 -9.72 6.10 -8.57
CA LYS A 76 -10.73 7.18 -8.53
C LYS A 76 -10.72 8.09 -9.77
N ARG A 77 -9.62 8.15 -10.51
CA ARG A 77 -9.49 8.94 -11.75
C ARG A 77 -9.87 8.18 -13.03
N LYS A 78 -10.08 6.86 -12.99
CA LYS A 78 -10.48 6.06 -14.16
C LYS A 78 -11.97 5.66 -14.08
N LEU A 79 -12.80 6.54 -14.62
CA LEU A 79 -14.08 6.29 -15.28
C LEU A 79 -15.21 5.61 -14.47
N ILE A 80 -16.29 6.38 -14.28
CA ILE A 80 -17.66 5.88 -14.25
C ILE A 80 -17.81 4.98 -15.50
N LYS A 81 -18.13 3.69 -15.34
CA LYS A 81 -18.30 2.80 -16.50
C LYS A 81 -19.52 3.25 -17.29
N ILE A 82 -19.55 3.01 -18.60
CA ILE A 82 -20.72 3.34 -19.45
C ILE A 82 -22.00 2.72 -18.88
N ASP A 83 -21.89 1.55 -18.24
CA ASP A 83 -22.98 0.87 -17.54
C ASP A 83 -23.54 1.69 -16.36
N ASP A 84 -22.68 2.41 -15.64
CA ASP A 84 -23.09 3.31 -14.55
C ASP A 84 -23.75 4.57 -15.12
N PHE A 85 -23.37 5.04 -16.31
CA PHE A 85 -24.01 6.18 -16.97
C PHE A 85 -25.45 5.84 -17.41
N SER A 86 -25.66 4.65 -18.00
CA SER A 86 -27.00 4.13 -18.30
C SER A 86 -27.86 3.99 -17.04
N GLY A 87 -27.27 3.49 -15.94
CA GLY A 87 -27.94 3.39 -14.64
C GLY A 87 -28.30 4.75 -14.05
N ILE A 88 -27.43 5.76 -14.18
CA ILE A 88 -27.68 7.13 -13.74
C ILE A 88 -28.77 7.79 -14.60
N CYS A 89 -28.76 7.60 -15.92
CA CYS A 89 -29.82 8.09 -16.81
C CYS A 89 -31.18 7.45 -16.50
N GLY A 90 -31.23 6.17 -16.11
CA GLY A 90 -32.47 5.50 -15.69
C GLY A 90 -33.02 5.97 -14.33
N LEU A 91 -32.18 6.62 -13.51
CA LEU A 91 -32.58 7.19 -12.21
C LEU A 91 -33.05 8.65 -12.30
N MET A 92 -32.79 9.32 -13.42
CA MET A 92 -33.31 10.66 -13.71
C MET A 92 -34.72 10.52 -14.27
N LYS A 93 -35.72 11.14 -13.63
CA LYS A 93 -37.05 11.27 -14.25
C LYS A 93 -36.88 12.09 -15.55
N ASP A 94 -37.63 11.77 -16.61
CA ASP A 94 -37.48 12.39 -17.95
C ASP A 94 -37.31 13.92 -17.92
N GLN A 95 -38.05 14.59 -17.02
CA GLN A 95 -37.97 16.05 -16.80
C GLN A 95 -36.58 16.55 -16.36
N GLN A 96 -35.82 15.76 -15.59
CA GLN A 96 -34.49 16.12 -15.11
C GLN A 96 -33.41 15.93 -16.19
N PHE A 97 -33.63 15.00 -17.12
CA PHE A 97 -32.75 14.79 -18.27
C PHE A 97 -32.91 15.94 -19.29
N ASP A 98 -34.15 16.30 -19.62
CA ASP A 98 -34.45 17.40 -20.54
C ASP A 98 -33.92 18.74 -19.99
N GLU A 99 -34.08 18.99 -18.70
CA GLU A 99 -33.56 20.22 -18.07
C GLU A 99 -32.03 20.26 -18.02
N ALA A 100 -31.37 19.11 -17.79
CA ALA A 100 -29.91 19.02 -17.85
C ALA A 100 -29.39 19.22 -19.29
N ASN A 101 -30.07 18.66 -20.29
CA ASN A 101 -29.71 18.79 -21.70
C ASN A 101 -29.90 20.23 -22.21
N LYS A 102 -31.00 20.89 -21.80
CA LYS A 102 -31.27 22.30 -22.10
C LYS A 102 -30.19 23.22 -21.54
N ARG A 103 -29.81 23.05 -20.26
CA ARG A 103 -28.72 23.83 -19.62
C ARG A 103 -27.34 23.55 -20.21
N PHE A 104 -27.12 22.39 -20.84
CA PHE A 104 -25.86 22.07 -21.50
C PHE A 104 -25.72 22.80 -22.84
N HIS A 105 -26.81 22.94 -23.59
CA HIS A 105 -26.82 23.68 -24.85
C HIS A 105 -26.91 25.19 -24.67
N GLU A 106 -27.58 25.70 -23.64
CA GLU A 106 -27.59 27.13 -23.28
C GLU A 106 -26.21 27.65 -22.84
N ARG A 107 -25.27 26.78 -22.46
CA ARG A 107 -23.87 27.16 -22.14
C ARG A 107 -22.96 27.32 -23.36
N LYS A 108 -23.47 27.07 -24.58
CA LYS A 108 -22.69 27.14 -25.83
C LYS A 108 -22.98 28.38 -26.69
N GLU A 109 -23.81 29.30 -26.22
CA GLU A 109 -23.86 30.69 -26.71
C GLU A 109 -23.03 31.59 -25.79
#